data_AF-A0A828T4A7-F1
#
_entry.id   AF-A0A828T4A7-F1
#
_cell.length_a   1.000
_cell.length_b   1.000
_cell.length_c   1.000
_cell.angle_alpha   90.00
_cell.angle_beta   90.00
_cell.angle_gamma   90.00
#
_symmetry.space_group_name_H-M   'P 1'
#
loop_
_entity.id
_entity.type
_entity.pdbx_description
1 polymer ?
#
loop_
_entity_poly.entity_id
_entity_poly.type
_entity_poly.pdbx_seq_one_letter_code
_entity_poly.pdbx_strand_id
1 'polypeptide(L)'
;MISTEKKKKINERCKALEKEFERRYKKETEVRGKKCFAVREDEFFIVSGLSWANAIVLEHAFSKTEVEKNMFEDGKLFYMEEMNEKEMFEKMIEEIEG
;
A
#
# COMPACT_ATOMS: atom_id res chain seq x y z
N MET A 1 -17.27 17.40 0.45
CA MET A 1 -17.38 16.30 1.43
C MET A 1 -17.09 15.01 0.70
N ILE A 2 -16.02 14.29 1.04
CA ILE A 2 -15.76 12.99 0.41
C ILE A 2 -16.83 12.03 0.95
N SER A 3 -17.55 11.35 0.05
CA SER A 3 -18.60 10.41 0.45
C SER A 3 -18.04 9.31 1.35
N THR A 4 -18.72 9.02 2.46
CA THR A 4 -18.44 7.90 3.36
C THR A 4 -18.29 6.58 2.61
N GLU A 5 -19.00 6.43 1.49
CA GLU A 5 -18.92 5.25 0.63
C GLU A 5 -17.56 5.14 -0.09
N LYS A 6 -16.99 6.25 -0.60
CA LYS A 6 -15.66 6.24 -1.23
C LYS A 6 -14.59 5.82 -0.23
N LYS A 7 -14.65 6.37 0.98
CA LYS A 7 -13.74 5.99 2.08
C LYS A 7 -13.83 4.49 2.40
N LYS A 8 -15.06 3.96 2.48
CA LYS A 8 -15.29 2.54 2.73
C LYS A 8 -14.68 1.66 1.64
N LYS A 9 -14.93 1.98 0.36
CA LYS A 9 -14.38 1.22 -0.78
C LYS A 9 -12.84 1.23 -0.82
N ILE A 10 -12.22 2.37 -0.55
CA ILE A 10 -10.76 2.48 -0.45
C ILE A 10 -10.24 1.58 0.68
N ASN A 11 -10.85 1.63 1.86
CA ASN A 11 -10.43 0.81 2.99
C ASN A 11 -10.59 -0.70 2.70
N GLU A 12 -11.67 -1.09 2.03
CA GLU A 12 -11.89 -2.48 1.59
C GLU A 12 -10.81 -2.93 0.60
N ARG A 13 -10.47 -2.08 -0.38
CA ARG A 13 -9.41 -2.36 -1.35
C ARG A 13 -8.02 -2.45 -0.71
N CYS A 14 -7.67 -1.55 0.22
CA CYS A 14 -6.41 -1.65 0.97
C CYS A 14 -6.31 -3.01 1.70
N LYS A 15 -7.37 -3.44 2.39
CA LYS A 15 -7.39 -4.73 3.09
C LYS A 15 -7.24 -5.93 2.16
N ALA A 16 -7.86 -5.85 0.99
CA ALA A 16 -7.75 -6.91 -0.02
C ALA A 16 -6.32 -6.99 -0.57
N LEU A 17 -5.72 -5.85 -0.93
CA LEU A 17 -4.34 -5.77 -1.38
C LEU A 17 -3.36 -6.27 -0.31
N GLU A 18 -3.49 -5.84 0.95
CA GLU A 18 -2.67 -6.33 2.06
C GLU A 18 -2.73 -7.85 2.20
N LYS A 19 -3.91 -8.47 1.98
CA LYS A 19 -4.07 -9.92 2.02
C LYS A 19 -3.36 -10.63 0.85
N GLU A 20 -3.36 -10.04 -0.33
CA GLU A 20 -2.61 -10.58 -1.47
C GLU A 20 -1.10 -10.38 -1.28
N PHE A 21 -0.65 -9.24 -0.75
CA PHE A 21 0.75 -9.01 -0.41
C PHE A 21 1.25 -9.98 0.67
N GLU A 22 0.45 -10.32 1.68
CA GLU A 22 0.79 -11.33 2.68
C GLU A 22 1.11 -12.71 2.09
N ARG A 23 0.58 -13.02 0.91
CA ARG A 23 0.86 -14.30 0.22
C ARG A 23 2.19 -14.27 -0.54
N ARG A 24 2.70 -13.09 -0.88
CA ARG A 24 3.88 -12.90 -1.73
C ARG A 24 5.11 -12.44 -0.95
N TYR A 25 4.93 -11.54 0.00
CA TYR A 25 6.01 -10.91 0.75
C TYR A 25 5.95 -11.29 2.22
N LYS A 26 7.13 -11.32 2.83
CA LYS A 26 7.23 -11.48 4.28
C LYS A 26 6.66 -10.22 4.94
N LYS A 27 5.63 -10.40 5.78
CA LYS A 27 5.18 -9.34 6.68
C LYS A 27 6.27 -9.07 7.72
N GLU A 28 6.77 -7.84 7.78
CA GLU A 28 7.83 -7.46 8.72
C GLU A 28 7.25 -6.96 10.04
N THR A 29 6.32 -6.01 9.99
CA THR A 29 5.69 -5.41 11.19
C THR A 29 4.35 -4.75 10.84
N GLU A 30 3.70 -4.13 11.83
CA GLU A 30 2.53 -3.27 11.65
C GLU A 30 2.90 -1.83 12.05
N VAL A 31 2.70 -0.88 11.14
CA VAL A 31 3.01 0.54 11.37
C VAL A 31 1.72 1.35 11.30
N ARG A 32 1.33 1.97 12.42
CA ARG A 32 0.09 2.78 12.54
C ARG A 32 -1.18 2.04 12.04
N GLY A 33 -1.27 0.74 12.29
CA GLY A 33 -2.41 -0.07 11.86
C GLY A 33 -2.38 -0.58 10.41
N LYS A 34 -1.26 -0.37 9.69
CA LYS A 34 -1.03 -0.85 8.32
C LYS A 34 0.03 -1.95 8.31
N LYS A 35 -0.13 -2.95 7.47
CA LYS A 35 0.87 -4.02 7.34
C LYS A 35 2.06 -3.53 6.52
N CYS A 36 3.27 -3.69 7.08
CA CYS A 36 4.52 -3.43 6.39
C CYS A 36 5.11 -4.74 5.88
N PHE A 37 5.54 -4.73 4.63
CA PHE A 37 6.08 -5.89 3.94
C PHE A 37 7.53 -5.64 3.54
N ALA A 38 8.37 -6.67 3.61
CA ALA A 38 9.74 -6.63 3.14
C ALA A 38 9.83 -7.20 1.73
N VAL A 39 10.41 -6.43 0.81
CA VAL A 39 10.74 -6.84 -0.56
C VAL A 39 12.11 -7.51 -0.57
N ARG A 40 13.08 -6.85 0.07
CA ARG A 40 14.49 -7.26 0.23
C ARG A 40 14.96 -6.89 1.65
N GLU A 41 16.24 -7.08 1.96
CA GLU A 41 16.79 -6.82 3.30
C GLU A 41 16.54 -5.38 3.79
N ASP A 42 16.71 -4.40 2.90
CA ASP A 42 16.61 -2.97 3.19
C ASP A 42 15.47 -2.29 2.43
N GLU A 43 14.50 -3.02 1.90
CA GLU A 43 13.41 -2.44 1.13
C GLU A 43 12.05 -2.89 1.64
N PHE A 44 11.23 -1.92 2.01
CA PHE A 44 9.95 -2.12 2.67
C PHE A 44 8.86 -1.27 2.03
N PHE A 45 7.62 -1.72 2.12
CA PHE A 45 6.48 -0.93 1.67
C PHE A 45 5.24 -1.11 2.55
N ILE A 46 4.37 -0.11 2.48
CA ILE A 46 2.99 -0.13 2.98
C ILE A 46 2.05 0.38 1.89
N VAL A 47 0.75 0.10 2.04
CA VAL A 47 -0.29 0.70 1.20
C VAL A 47 -1.25 1.55 2.03
N SER A 48 -1.65 2.68 1.47
CA SER A 48 -2.53 3.64 2.18
C SER A 48 -3.61 4.22 1.30
N GLY A 49 -4.80 4.38 1.87
CA GLY A 49 -5.92 4.99 1.18
C GLY A 49 -5.93 6.53 1.26
N LEU A 50 -5.92 7.20 0.11
CA LEU A 50 -6.04 8.65 -0.01
C LEU A 50 -7.46 9.03 -0.44
N SER A 51 -8.31 9.30 0.54
CA SER A 51 -9.74 9.62 0.31
C SER A 51 -9.96 10.87 -0.55
N TRP A 52 -9.06 11.86 -0.47
CA TRP A 52 -9.15 13.11 -1.23
C TRP A 52 -8.82 12.92 -2.71
N ALA A 53 -7.95 11.96 -3.04
CA ALA A 53 -7.57 11.60 -4.41
C ALA A 53 -8.41 10.45 -4.98
N ASN A 54 -9.21 9.77 -4.16
CA ASN A 54 -9.85 8.51 -4.48
C ASN A 54 -8.86 7.46 -5.01
N ALA A 55 -7.72 7.34 -4.32
CA ALA A 55 -6.58 6.52 -4.74
C ALA A 55 -5.99 5.74 -3.57
N ILE A 56 -5.16 4.75 -3.90
CA ILE A 56 -4.26 4.07 -2.98
C ILE A 56 -2.82 4.46 -3.34
N VAL A 57 -2.02 4.84 -2.36
CA VAL A 57 -0.60 5.09 -2.52
C VAL A 57 0.18 3.86 -2.05
N LEU A 58 1.23 3.52 -2.80
CA LEU A 58 2.28 2.62 -2.36
C LEU A 58 3.40 3.48 -1.76
N GLU A 59 3.70 3.30 -0.47
CA GLU A 59 4.73 4.09 0.21
C GLU A 59 5.92 3.18 0.55
N HIS A 60 7.14 3.67 0.32
CA HIS A 60 8.38 2.89 0.44
C HIS A 60 9.25 3.38 1.58
N ALA A 61 10.02 2.47 2.18
CA ALA A 61 11.09 2.77 3.12
C ALA A 61 12.32 1.92 2.77
N PHE A 62 13.50 2.51 2.94
CA PHE A 62 14.79 1.95 2.51
C PHE A 62 15.67 1.49 3.68
N SER A 63 15.09 1.41 4.89
CA SER A 63 15.72 0.76 6.04
C SER A 63 14.71 0.41 7.12
N LYS A 64 15.06 -0.53 8.00
CA LYS A 64 14.26 -0.82 9.20
C LYS A 64 14.13 0.40 10.12
N THR A 65 15.17 1.22 10.20
CA THR A 65 15.13 2.45 11.00
C THR A 65 14.10 3.44 10.47
N GLU A 66 13.94 3.55 9.16
CA GLU A 66 12.88 4.36 8.54
C GLU A 66 11.50 3.78 8.86
N VAL A 67 11.32 2.47 8.72
CA VAL A 67 10.06 1.79 9.08
C VAL A 67 9.68 2.06 10.54
N GLU A 68 10.62 1.89 11.49
CA GLU A 68 10.41 2.14 12.92
C GLU A 68 10.03 3.59 13.22
N LYS A 69 10.60 4.54 12.47
CA LYS A 69 10.29 5.97 12.58
C LYS A 69 9.07 6.39 11.76
N ASN A 70 8.41 5.46 11.06
CA ASN A 70 7.32 5.74 10.13
C ASN A 70 7.74 6.80 9.08
N MET A 71 8.95 6.67 8.55
CA MET A 71 9.49 7.50 7.47
C MET A 71 9.32 6.75 6.16
N PHE A 72 8.10 6.76 5.64
CA PHE A 72 7.82 6.23 4.31
C PHE A 72 7.76 7.39 3.31
N GLU A 73 8.32 7.19 2.15
CA GLU A 73 8.21 8.11 1.01
C GLU A 73 6.97 7.74 0.18
N ASP A 74 6.17 8.74 -0.16
CA ASP A 74 5.02 8.57 -1.05
C ASP A 74 5.51 8.14 -2.43
N GLY A 75 5.20 6.92 -2.82
CA GLY A 75 5.43 6.41 -4.17
C GLY A 75 4.23 6.68 -5.07
N LYS A 76 3.96 5.73 -5.97
CA LYS A 76 2.95 5.88 -7.00
C LYS A 76 1.52 5.83 -6.46
N LEU A 77 0.66 6.63 -7.08
CA LEU A 77 -0.79 6.65 -6.85
C LEU A 77 -1.50 5.69 -7.82
N PHE A 78 -2.43 4.92 -7.26
CA PHE A 78 -3.30 4.01 -8.00
C PHE A 78 -4.76 4.43 -7.80
N TYR A 79 -5.34 5.06 -8.81
CA TYR A 79 -6.70 5.61 -8.73
C TYR A 79 -7.75 4.49 -8.78
N MET A 80 -8.74 4.57 -7.89
CA MET A 80 -9.79 3.56 -7.74
C MET A 80 -10.71 3.43 -8.96
N GLU A 81 -10.78 4.47 -9.79
CA GLU A 81 -11.68 4.56 -10.95
C GLU A 81 -11.00 4.04 -12.24
N GLU A 82 -9.67 3.88 -12.24
CA GLU A 82 -8.91 3.50 -13.44
C GLU A 82 -8.73 1.99 -13.60
N MET A 83 -8.91 1.22 -12.52
CA MET A 83 -8.58 -0.20 -12.51
C MET A 83 -9.30 -0.99 -11.41
N ASN A 84 -9.54 -2.26 -11.68
CA ASN A 84 -10.09 -3.18 -10.69
C ASN A 84 -9.02 -3.64 -9.67
N GLU A 85 -9.40 -4.48 -8.71
CA GLU A 85 -8.52 -4.93 -7.63
C GLU A 85 -7.31 -5.73 -8.13
N LYS A 86 -7.55 -6.64 -9.07
CA LYS A 86 -6.52 -7.51 -9.62
C LYS A 86 -5.52 -6.70 -10.44
N GLU A 87 -6.00 -5.82 -11.31
CA GLU A 87 -5.15 -4.94 -12.12
C GLU A 87 -4.31 -4.00 -11.24
N MET A 88 -4.89 -3.47 -10.16
CA MET A 88 -4.17 -2.64 -9.21
C MET A 88 -3.06 -3.40 -8.51
N PHE A 89 -3.35 -4.63 -8.07
CA PHE A 89 -2.35 -5.50 -7.47
C PHE A 89 -1.20 -5.79 -8.46
N GLU A 90 -1.52 -6.21 -9.68
CA GLU A 90 -0.51 -6.50 -10.71
C GLU A 90 0.40 -5.29 -10.98
N LYS A 91 -0.16 -4.09 -11.15
CA LYS A 91 0.63 -2.87 -11.35
C LYS A 91 1.43 -2.44 -10.13
N MET A 92 0.95 -2.70 -8.91
CA MET A 92 1.72 -2.44 -7.69
C MET A 92 2.92 -3.38 -7.60
N ILE A 93 2.75 -4.65 -7.98
CA ILE A 93 3.87 -5.60 -8.04
C ILE A 93 4.92 -5.14 -9.06
N GLU A 94 4.50 -4.68 -10.23
CA GLU A 94 5.42 -4.12 -11.24
C GLU A 94 6.20 -2.92 -10.70
N GLU A 95 5.57 -2.06 -9.89
CA GLU A 95 6.23 -0.91 -9.26
C GLU A 95 7.19 -1.33 -8.13
N ILE A 96 6.84 -2.38 -7.35
CA ILE A 96 7.65 -2.89 -6.23
C ILE A 96 8.89 -3.64 -6.74
N GLU A 97 8.77 -4.36 -7.86
CA GLU A 97 9.81 -5.29 -8.33
C GLU A 97 10.62 -4.79 -9.52
N GLY A 98 10.15 -3.72 -10.18
CA GLY A 98 10.79 -3.10 -11.36
C GLY A 98 11.92 -2.15 -10.98
#